data_AF-A0A7V0NZQ4-F1
#
_entry.id   AF-A0A7V0NZQ4-F1
#
_cell.length_a   1.000
_cell.length_b   1.000
_cell.length_c   1.000
_cell.angle_alpha   90.00
_cell.angle_beta   90.00
_cell.angle_gamma   90.00
#
_symmetry.space_group_name_H-M   'P 1'
#
loop_
_entity.id
_entity.type
_entity.pdbx_description
1 polymer ?
#
loop_
_entity_poly.entity_id
_entity_poly.type
_entity_poly.pdbx_seq_one_letter_code
_entity_poly.pdbx_strand_id
1 'polypeptide(L)'
;PWRLYAEESTPATLVLIRGGTPEEALQTALNALGGISQFAPAGKKVVVKPNIGWDRTPAQGADTDPELVAATVRAFVEAKAEVAVFDNTCNAAQRCYRRSGIEEAARNAGAKVSFMPEILFQDIDLPDGVVLKKWPIYRDYLKADLRVNLPILKHHSMAGVTMGLKNLMGVMGGNRGSIHKGFDQKLIDIVTPILPELTILDAHRVLLRNGPQGGNPDDVKIMNSLIAGFDPVAVDAEGARLFGRNPRELGYLAEAERRGLGKIERPEGFKEITLG
;
A
#
# COMPACT_ATOMS: atom_id res chain seq x y z
N PRO A 1 2.82 17.19 -6.76
CA PRO A 1 2.81 17.57 -8.19
C PRO A 1 3.39 16.45 -9.06
N TRP A 2 2.49 15.68 -9.66
CA TRP A 2 2.76 14.53 -10.53
C TRP A 2 3.38 15.02 -11.84
N ARG A 3 4.68 14.77 -12.04
CA ARG A 3 5.35 14.98 -13.32
C ARG A 3 6.39 13.89 -13.54
N LEU A 4 5.95 12.81 -14.19
CA LEU A 4 6.82 12.02 -15.05
C LEU A 4 6.32 12.25 -16.47
N TYR A 5 7.26 12.56 -17.36
CA TYR A 5 7.03 13.06 -18.72
C TYR A 5 6.27 12.04 -19.57
N ALA A 6 5.25 12.52 -20.29
CA ALA A 6 4.47 11.74 -21.23
C ALA A 6 5.18 11.70 -22.60
N GLU A 7 5.43 10.50 -23.12
CA GLU A 7 5.58 10.24 -24.56
C GLU A 7 4.32 9.51 -25.07
N GLU A 8 4.09 9.57 -26.39
CA GLU A 8 2.81 9.56 -27.14
C GLU A 8 1.92 8.29 -27.10
N SER A 9 2.09 7.38 -26.13
CA SER A 9 1.01 6.46 -25.74
C SER A 9 0.78 6.64 -24.24
N THR A 10 -0.26 7.37 -23.83
CA THR A 10 -0.44 7.69 -22.42
C THR A 10 -0.49 6.38 -21.61
N PRO A 11 0.49 6.10 -20.74
CA PRO A 11 0.46 4.91 -19.90
C PRO A 11 -0.82 4.92 -19.09
N ALA A 12 -1.32 3.73 -18.73
CA ALA A 12 -2.41 3.69 -17.76
C ALA A 12 -1.94 4.39 -16.48
N THR A 13 -2.83 5.10 -15.79
CA THR A 13 -2.54 5.69 -14.48
C THR A 13 -3.14 4.88 -13.33
N LEU A 14 -4.03 3.95 -13.68
CA LEU A 14 -4.66 2.96 -12.83
C LEU A 14 -4.92 1.68 -13.64
N VAL A 15 -4.57 0.53 -13.08
CA VAL A 15 -4.78 -0.77 -13.71
C VAL A 15 -5.34 -1.77 -12.70
N LEU A 16 -6.32 -2.55 -13.13
CA LEU A 16 -6.83 -3.73 -12.44
C LEU A 16 -6.43 -4.98 -13.24
N ILE A 17 -5.70 -5.88 -12.60
CA ILE A 17 -5.35 -7.20 -13.14
C ILE A 17 -6.22 -8.26 -12.48
N ARG A 18 -6.68 -9.24 -13.26
CA ARG A 18 -7.36 -10.46 -12.79
C ARG A 18 -6.62 -11.70 -13.26
N GLY A 19 -6.52 -12.71 -12.41
CA GLY A 19 -5.82 -13.96 -12.73
C GLY A 19 -4.30 -13.85 -12.65
N GLY A 20 -3.62 -14.93 -13.06
CA GLY A 20 -2.16 -15.06 -12.98
C GLY A 20 -1.62 -15.28 -11.57
N THR A 21 -0.34 -15.63 -11.51
CA THR A 21 0.46 -15.60 -10.28
C THR A 21 0.72 -14.16 -9.82
N PRO A 22 1.08 -13.92 -8.54
CA PRO A 22 1.42 -12.58 -8.07
C PRO A 22 2.50 -11.88 -8.91
N GLU A 23 3.49 -12.64 -9.41
CA GLU A 23 4.57 -12.12 -10.26
C GLU A 23 4.08 -11.73 -11.65
N GLU A 24 3.29 -12.58 -12.32
CA GLU A 24 2.71 -12.27 -13.63
C GLU A 24 1.76 -11.06 -13.56
N ALA A 25 0.94 -11.00 -12.51
CA ALA A 25 0.02 -9.89 -12.29
C ALA A 25 0.78 -8.58 -12.05
N LEU A 26 1.82 -8.60 -11.21
CA LEU A 26 2.68 -7.44 -10.98
C LEU A 26 3.37 -6.98 -12.27
N GLN A 27 4.01 -7.90 -13.02
CA GLN A 27 4.73 -7.55 -14.24
C GLN A 27 3.79 -6.94 -15.27
N THR A 28 2.58 -7.51 -15.43
CA THR A 28 1.55 -6.99 -16.32
C THR A 28 1.11 -5.59 -15.89
N ALA A 29 0.87 -5.38 -14.59
CA ALA A 29 0.49 -4.07 -14.07
C ALA A 29 1.59 -3.02 -14.29
N LEU A 30 2.85 -3.33 -13.95
CA LEU A 30 3.98 -2.43 -14.16
C LEU A 30 4.16 -2.08 -15.64
N ASN A 31 4.06 -3.06 -16.54
CA ASN A 31 4.13 -2.82 -17.98
C ASN A 31 3.00 -1.91 -18.46
N ALA A 32 1.76 -2.14 -18.02
CA ALA A 32 0.61 -1.32 -18.37
C ALA A 32 0.72 0.13 -17.88
N LEU A 33 1.42 0.33 -16.75
CA LEU A 33 1.72 1.62 -16.16
C LEU A 33 2.93 2.32 -16.82
N GLY A 34 3.63 1.73 -17.79
CA GLY A 34 4.79 2.33 -18.46
C GLY A 34 6.15 1.68 -18.15
N GLY A 35 6.15 0.53 -17.46
CA GLY A 35 7.34 -0.27 -17.15
C GLY A 35 8.11 0.22 -15.92
N ILE A 36 9.03 -0.60 -15.42
CA ILE A 36 9.83 -0.28 -14.23
C ILE A 36 10.81 0.90 -14.45
N SER A 37 11.22 1.12 -15.70
CA SER A 37 12.21 2.16 -16.07
C SER A 37 11.71 3.58 -15.83
N GLN A 38 10.40 3.82 -15.88
CA GLN A 38 9.82 5.15 -15.62
C GLN A 38 10.14 5.69 -14.21
N PHE A 39 10.38 4.79 -13.26
CA PHE A 39 10.74 5.15 -11.89
C PHE A 39 12.22 5.49 -11.75
N ALA A 40 13.04 5.27 -12.79
CA ALA A 40 14.50 5.40 -12.78
C ALA A 40 15.14 4.79 -11.52
N PRO A 41 14.90 3.49 -11.22
CA PRO A 41 15.22 2.90 -9.91
C PRO A 41 16.71 2.70 -9.63
N ALA A 42 17.55 2.69 -10.66
CA ALA A 42 18.98 2.42 -10.50
C ALA A 42 19.65 3.38 -9.51
N GLY A 43 20.28 2.85 -8.46
CA GLY A 43 20.95 3.61 -7.41
C GLY A 43 20.01 4.30 -6.41
N LYS A 44 18.69 4.22 -6.58
CA LYS A 44 17.70 4.80 -5.65
C LYS A 44 17.49 3.91 -4.44
N LYS A 45 17.23 4.53 -3.29
CA LYS A 45 16.68 3.88 -2.11
C LYS A 45 15.17 3.77 -2.26
N VAL A 46 14.71 2.57 -2.59
CA VAL A 46 13.29 2.26 -2.76
C VAL A 46 12.77 1.63 -1.49
N VAL A 47 11.73 2.22 -0.91
CA VAL A 47 10.98 1.57 0.17
C VAL A 47 9.80 0.82 -0.44
N VAL A 48 9.74 -0.49 -0.20
CA VAL A 48 8.55 -1.30 -0.44
C VAL A 48 7.88 -1.52 0.92
N LYS A 49 6.69 -0.93 1.09
CA LYS A 49 5.99 -0.87 2.37
C LYS A 49 4.72 -1.74 2.33
N PRO A 50 4.81 -3.03 2.68
CA PRO A 50 3.66 -3.93 2.76
C PRO A 50 2.78 -3.63 3.99
N ASN A 51 1.67 -4.36 4.13
CA ASN A 51 0.96 -4.51 5.39
C ASN A 51 1.52 -5.73 6.13
N ILE A 52 2.15 -5.54 7.29
CA ILE A 52 2.65 -6.60 8.19
C ILE A 52 2.07 -6.39 9.60
N GLY A 53 0.82 -5.92 9.67
CA GLY A 53 0.22 -5.46 10.92
C GLY A 53 0.01 -6.57 11.95
N TRP A 54 -0.15 -7.82 11.50
CA TRP A 54 -0.81 -8.85 12.29
C TRP A 54 0.05 -10.11 12.46
N ASP A 55 -0.11 -10.77 13.60
CA ASP A 55 0.53 -12.07 13.86
C ASP A 55 -0.31 -13.18 13.21
N ARG A 56 -0.26 -13.27 11.88
CA ARG A 56 -1.11 -14.13 11.06
C ARG A 56 -0.31 -14.81 9.95
N THR A 57 -0.81 -15.96 9.50
CA THR A 57 -0.25 -16.67 8.35
C THR A 57 -0.84 -16.14 7.03
N PRO A 58 -0.19 -16.35 5.88
CA PRO A 58 -0.72 -15.92 4.58
C PRO A 58 -2.15 -16.37 4.32
N ALA A 59 -2.50 -17.62 4.69
CA ALA A 59 -3.82 -18.20 4.49
C ALA A 59 -4.96 -17.41 5.19
N GLN A 60 -4.63 -16.59 6.20
CA GLN A 60 -5.62 -15.82 6.97
C GLN A 60 -5.92 -14.45 6.34
N GLY A 61 -5.24 -14.04 5.27
CA GLY A 61 -5.55 -12.82 4.50
C GLY A 61 -5.48 -11.52 5.29
N ALA A 62 -4.69 -11.51 6.37
CA ALA A 62 -4.57 -10.35 7.25
C ALA A 62 -3.43 -9.42 6.85
N ASP A 63 -2.39 -9.91 6.19
CA ASP A 63 -1.20 -9.16 5.81
C ASP A 63 -0.97 -9.36 4.30
N THR A 64 -0.19 -8.48 3.67
CA THR A 64 0.12 -8.56 2.23
C THR A 64 0.72 -9.92 1.87
N ASP A 65 0.34 -10.48 0.74
CA ASP A 65 0.85 -11.78 0.28
C ASP A 65 2.38 -11.74 0.10
N PRO A 66 3.13 -12.64 0.75
CA PRO A 66 4.59 -12.62 0.73
C PRO A 66 5.18 -12.85 -0.67
N GLU A 67 4.48 -13.57 -1.56
CA GLU A 67 4.95 -13.78 -2.94
C GLU A 67 4.88 -12.47 -3.73
N LEU A 68 3.83 -11.67 -3.54
CA LEU A 68 3.73 -10.35 -4.15
C LEU A 68 4.79 -9.39 -3.59
N VAL A 69 5.08 -9.44 -2.29
CA VAL A 69 6.19 -8.67 -1.70
C VAL A 69 7.50 -9.05 -2.37
N ALA A 70 7.79 -10.35 -2.49
CA ALA A 70 9.02 -10.84 -3.10
C ALA A 70 9.13 -10.44 -4.58
N ALA A 71 8.05 -10.56 -5.36
CA ALA A 71 8.02 -10.14 -6.76
C ALA A 71 8.27 -8.62 -6.90
N THR A 72 7.65 -7.81 -6.03
CA THR A 72 7.86 -6.36 -6.01
C THR A 72 9.31 -6.01 -5.68
N VAL A 73 9.88 -6.65 -4.66
CA VAL A 73 11.30 -6.46 -4.30
C VAL A 73 12.21 -6.84 -5.45
N ARG A 74 12.03 -8.03 -6.06
CA ARG A 74 12.85 -8.49 -7.19
C ARG A 74 12.83 -7.49 -8.35
N ALA A 75 11.66 -7.01 -8.74
CA ALA A 75 11.52 -6.05 -9.84
C ALA A 75 12.39 -4.79 -9.65
N PHE A 76 12.44 -4.25 -8.43
CA PHE A 76 13.26 -3.07 -8.13
C PHE A 76 14.75 -3.42 -7.93
N VAL A 77 15.08 -4.55 -7.31
CA VAL A 77 16.48 -5.01 -7.13
C VAL A 77 17.14 -5.31 -8.47
N GLU A 78 16.45 -6.00 -9.38
CA GLU A 78 16.93 -6.29 -10.74
C GLU A 78 17.16 -5.00 -11.54
N ALA A 79 16.31 -4.01 -11.31
CA ALA A 79 16.47 -2.65 -11.83
C ALA A 79 17.50 -1.79 -11.05
N LYS A 80 18.35 -2.43 -10.24
CA LYS A 80 19.50 -1.86 -9.52
C LYS A 80 19.16 -0.85 -8.41
N ALA A 81 17.98 -0.96 -7.80
CA ALA A 81 17.64 -0.19 -6.60
C ALA A 81 18.19 -0.85 -5.32
N GLU A 82 18.42 -0.02 -4.29
CA GLU A 82 18.55 -0.47 -2.91
C GLU A 82 17.16 -0.57 -2.28
N VAL A 83 16.66 -1.79 -2.04
CA VAL A 83 15.28 -1.99 -1.56
C VAL A 83 15.24 -2.21 -0.05
N ALA A 84 14.42 -1.43 0.65
CA ALA A 84 14.12 -1.60 2.07
C ALA A 84 12.66 -2.01 2.28
N VAL A 85 12.42 -2.94 3.21
CA VAL A 85 11.08 -3.42 3.58
C VAL A 85 10.91 -3.30 5.10
N PHE A 86 9.85 -2.60 5.49
CA PHE A 86 9.46 -2.43 6.88
C PHE A 86 7.98 -2.02 7.01
N ASP A 87 7.44 -2.26 8.19
CA ASP A 87 6.12 -1.86 8.65
C ASP A 87 6.09 -1.76 10.19
N ASN A 88 5.33 -0.82 10.72
CA ASN A 88 5.07 -0.64 12.13
C ASN A 88 3.85 -1.48 12.52
N THR A 89 4.09 -2.61 13.17
CA THR A 89 3.09 -3.67 13.37
C THR A 89 2.12 -3.36 14.51
N CYS A 90 0.96 -4.03 14.54
CA CYS A 90 0.01 -3.92 15.66
C CYS A 90 0.28 -4.99 16.74
N ASN A 91 0.71 -6.19 16.35
CA ASN A 91 1.24 -7.19 17.27
C ASN A 91 2.77 -7.08 17.37
N ALA A 92 3.41 -8.00 18.11
CA ALA A 92 4.86 -8.02 18.24
C ALA A 92 5.55 -8.20 16.87
N ALA A 93 6.38 -7.25 16.47
CA ALA A 93 6.95 -7.16 15.11
C ALA A 93 7.64 -8.46 14.66
N GLN A 94 8.46 -9.07 15.52
CA GLN A 94 9.14 -10.33 15.21
C GLN A 94 8.17 -11.46 14.83
N ARG A 95 6.99 -11.51 15.45
CA ARG A 95 5.98 -12.54 15.13
C ARG A 95 5.25 -12.21 13.84
N CYS A 96 4.85 -10.95 13.64
CA CYS A 96 4.22 -10.49 12.40
C CYS A 96 5.09 -10.77 11.18
N TYR A 97 6.35 -10.34 11.21
CA TYR A 97 7.29 -10.48 10.09
C TYR A 97 7.58 -11.94 9.74
N ARG A 98 7.77 -12.79 10.76
CA ARG A 98 8.02 -14.22 10.58
C ARG A 98 6.78 -14.98 10.12
N ARG A 99 5.65 -14.80 10.82
CA ARG A 99 4.45 -15.61 10.62
C ARG A 99 3.73 -15.28 9.31
N SER A 100 3.79 -14.02 8.87
CA SER A 100 3.29 -13.61 7.56
C SER A 100 4.14 -14.16 6.40
N GLY A 101 5.35 -14.66 6.68
CA GLY A 101 6.31 -15.10 5.64
C GLY A 101 7.00 -13.93 4.91
N ILE A 102 6.61 -12.68 5.17
CA ILE A 102 7.11 -11.51 4.46
C ILE A 102 8.60 -11.28 4.72
N GLU A 103 9.09 -11.54 5.94
CA GLU A 103 10.51 -11.36 6.24
C GLU A 103 11.40 -12.25 5.38
N GLU A 104 11.09 -13.55 5.32
CA GLU A 104 11.85 -14.50 4.53
C GLU A 104 11.75 -14.19 3.04
N ALA A 105 10.53 -13.97 2.54
CA ALA A 105 10.28 -13.71 1.13
C ALA A 105 10.99 -12.43 0.63
N ALA A 106 10.93 -11.35 1.40
CA ALA A 106 11.59 -10.09 1.05
C ALA A 106 13.13 -10.20 1.13
N ARG A 107 13.69 -10.87 2.15
CA ARG A 107 15.14 -11.10 2.27
C ARG A 107 15.67 -11.93 1.10
N ASN A 108 14.97 -13.02 0.77
CA ASN A 108 15.36 -13.90 -0.35
C ASN A 108 15.29 -13.18 -1.70
N ALA A 109 14.39 -12.20 -1.84
CA ALA A 109 14.30 -11.34 -3.02
C ALA A 109 15.37 -10.22 -3.07
N GLY A 110 16.19 -10.06 -2.03
CA GLY A 110 17.30 -9.09 -1.99
C GLY A 110 17.02 -7.79 -1.24
N ALA A 111 15.90 -7.67 -0.51
CA ALA A 111 15.63 -6.48 0.29
C ALA A 111 16.37 -6.49 1.64
N LYS A 112 16.67 -5.28 2.12
CA LYS A 112 16.98 -5.04 3.53
C LYS A 112 15.68 -4.98 4.34
N VAL A 113 15.38 -6.05 5.06
CA VAL A 113 14.24 -6.10 5.99
C VAL A 113 14.67 -5.64 7.39
N SER A 114 13.98 -4.66 7.95
CA SER A 114 14.28 -4.09 9.27
C SER A 114 13.02 -3.81 10.08
N PHE A 115 13.10 -3.97 11.40
CA PHE A 115 12.11 -3.41 12.32
C PHE A 115 12.31 -1.91 12.49
N MET A 116 11.28 -1.22 12.98
CA MET A 116 11.26 0.23 13.13
C MET A 116 11.48 0.62 14.61
N PRO A 117 12.73 0.89 15.04
CA PRO A 117 12.98 1.31 16.41
C PRO A 117 12.45 2.73 16.66
N GLU A 118 11.94 2.98 17.87
CA GLU A 118 11.27 4.24 18.24
C GLU A 118 12.16 5.48 18.00
N ILE A 119 13.48 5.35 18.22
CA ILE A 119 14.47 6.43 18.05
C ILE A 119 14.57 6.95 16.60
N LEU A 120 14.02 6.22 15.63
CA LEU A 120 14.03 6.61 14.23
C LEU A 120 12.72 7.27 13.76
N PHE A 121 11.74 7.45 14.64
CA PHE A 121 10.59 8.29 14.35
C PHE A 121 10.92 9.75 14.66
N GLN A 122 10.51 10.65 13.77
CA GLN A 122 10.67 12.09 13.92
C GLN A 122 9.35 12.79 13.70
N ASP A 123 9.02 13.77 14.54
CA ASP A 123 7.90 14.66 14.28
C ASP A 123 8.13 15.39 12.95
N ILE A 124 7.12 15.34 12.08
CA ILE A 124 7.03 16.22 10.91
C ILE A 124 5.87 17.19 11.12
N ASP A 125 5.99 18.38 10.55
CA ASP A 125 4.89 19.33 10.49
C ASP A 125 3.83 18.87 9.48
N LEU A 126 2.57 19.13 9.82
CA LEU A 126 1.41 18.87 8.96
C LEU A 126 0.79 20.23 8.58
N PRO A 127 1.40 20.98 7.63
CA PRO A 127 0.96 22.33 7.31
C PRO A 127 -0.48 22.38 6.80
N ASP A 128 -0.89 21.37 6.04
CA ASP A 128 -2.25 21.22 5.53
C ASP A 128 -3.17 20.46 6.52
N GLY A 129 -2.69 20.14 7.72
CA GLY A 129 -3.45 19.39 8.70
C GLY A 129 -4.64 20.18 9.26
N VAL A 130 -5.84 19.62 9.18
CA VAL A 130 -7.08 20.22 9.68
C VAL A 130 -7.20 20.04 11.19
N VAL A 131 -6.89 18.84 11.69
CA VAL A 131 -7.02 18.45 13.11
C VAL A 131 -5.65 18.33 13.77
N LEU A 132 -4.70 17.70 13.11
CA LEU A 132 -3.34 17.48 13.63
C LEU A 132 -2.37 18.49 13.00
N LYS A 133 -1.41 18.98 13.79
CA LYS A 133 -0.39 19.94 13.31
C LYS A 133 1.00 19.35 13.16
N LYS A 134 1.25 18.22 13.82
CA LYS A 134 2.47 17.44 13.71
C LYS A 134 2.21 15.98 14.00
N TRP A 135 3.04 15.09 13.47
CA TRP A 135 2.98 13.67 13.79
C TRP A 135 4.34 12.98 13.60
N PRO A 136 4.71 12.00 14.45
CA PRO A 136 5.94 11.25 14.27
C PRO A 136 5.84 10.27 13.09
N ILE A 137 6.76 10.40 12.12
CA ILE A 137 6.89 9.50 10.96
C ILE A 137 8.27 8.87 10.94
N TYR A 138 8.34 7.62 10.49
CA TYR A 138 9.59 6.89 10.39
C TYR A 138 10.56 7.54 9.40
N ARG A 139 11.74 7.90 9.89
CA ARG A 139 12.75 8.65 9.15
C ARG A 139 13.15 7.98 7.85
N ASP A 140 13.33 6.66 7.84
CA ASP A 140 13.82 5.98 6.62
C ASP A 140 12.74 5.91 5.52
N TYR A 141 11.45 6.05 5.87
CA TYR A 141 10.38 6.27 4.87
C TYR A 141 10.46 7.66 4.25
N LEU A 142 10.75 8.69 5.07
CA LEU A 142 10.89 10.08 4.61
C LEU A 142 12.14 10.30 3.75
N LYS A 143 13.20 9.50 3.96
CA LYS A 143 14.48 9.59 3.24
C LYS A 143 14.55 8.72 1.98
N ALA A 144 13.48 8.00 1.65
CA ALA A 144 13.43 7.19 0.45
C ALA A 144 13.41 8.07 -0.80
N ASP A 145 14.11 7.64 -1.85
CA ASP A 145 14.04 8.29 -3.17
C ASP A 145 12.77 7.87 -3.93
N LEU A 146 12.19 6.72 -3.56
CA LEU A 146 10.96 6.19 -4.11
C LEU A 146 10.23 5.36 -3.04
N ARG A 147 8.92 5.57 -2.92
CA ARG A 147 8.03 4.89 -1.97
C ARG A 147 6.99 4.10 -2.76
N VAL A 148 7.06 2.79 -2.62
CA VAL A 148 6.11 1.82 -3.16
C VAL A 148 5.26 1.31 -1.99
N ASN A 149 3.99 1.70 -1.97
CA ASN A 149 3.04 1.24 -0.98
C ASN A 149 2.40 -0.07 -1.46
N LEU A 150 2.45 -1.12 -0.66
CA LEU A 150 1.99 -2.46 -1.05
C LEU A 150 0.89 -2.97 -0.08
N PRO A 151 -0.25 -2.25 0.04
CA PRO A 151 -1.34 -2.61 0.95
C PRO A 151 -2.03 -3.93 0.56
N ILE A 152 -2.79 -4.49 1.49
CA ILE A 152 -3.76 -5.57 1.25
C ILE A 152 -5.19 -5.05 1.31
N LEU A 153 -6.04 -5.52 0.40
CA LEU A 153 -7.48 -5.34 0.45
C LEU A 153 -8.11 -6.28 1.48
N LYS A 154 -8.72 -5.71 2.52
CA LYS A 154 -9.45 -6.49 3.55
C LYS A 154 -10.52 -5.68 4.24
N HIS A 155 -11.48 -6.37 4.85
CA HIS A 155 -12.45 -5.80 5.78
C HIS A 155 -11.77 -5.07 6.94
N HIS A 156 -12.37 -3.99 7.39
CA HIS A 156 -12.02 -3.35 8.65
C HIS A 156 -13.28 -2.83 9.33
N SER A 157 -13.55 -3.25 10.57
CA SER A 157 -14.78 -2.88 11.30
C SER A 157 -15.02 -1.37 11.39
N MET A 158 -13.99 -0.61 11.76
CA MET A 158 -14.08 0.86 11.86
C MET A 158 -13.98 1.59 10.51
N ALA A 159 -12.95 1.30 9.70
CA ALA A 159 -12.67 2.04 8.47
C ALA A 159 -13.45 1.54 7.24
N GLY A 160 -14.29 0.52 7.40
CA GLY A 160 -14.94 -0.22 6.30
C GLY A 160 -14.00 -1.22 5.64
N VAL A 161 -12.87 -0.74 5.12
CA VAL A 161 -11.84 -1.54 4.43
C VAL A 161 -10.44 -1.01 4.72
N THR A 162 -9.43 -1.88 4.68
CA THR A 162 -8.00 -1.52 4.65
C THR A 162 -7.51 -1.56 3.23
N MET A 163 -6.81 -0.51 2.80
CA MET A 163 -6.18 -0.35 1.49
C MET A 163 -4.97 0.63 1.62
N GLY A 164 -4.59 1.33 0.56
CA GLY A 164 -3.40 2.15 0.41
C GLY A 164 -3.25 3.27 1.41
N LEU A 165 -4.20 4.21 1.49
CA LEU A 165 -4.04 5.37 2.39
C LEU A 165 -3.95 4.93 3.85
N LYS A 166 -4.78 3.97 4.26
CA LYS A 166 -4.75 3.42 5.62
C LYS A 166 -3.45 2.64 5.90
N ASN A 167 -2.86 1.98 4.90
CA ASN A 167 -1.62 1.24 5.08
C ASN A 167 -0.46 2.15 5.55
N LEU A 168 -0.45 3.43 5.16
CA LEU A 168 0.55 4.41 5.60
C LEU A 168 0.54 4.62 7.14
N MET A 169 -0.49 4.19 7.86
CA MET A 169 -0.42 4.10 9.34
C MET A 169 0.74 3.23 9.85
N GLY A 170 1.23 2.31 9.03
CA GLY A 170 2.39 1.49 9.36
C GLY A 170 3.73 2.21 9.22
N VAL A 171 3.78 3.49 8.87
CA VAL A 171 4.99 4.33 9.01
C VAL A 171 4.84 5.43 10.05
N MET A 172 3.68 5.48 10.71
CA MET A 172 3.39 6.40 11.81
C MET A 172 3.98 5.86 13.12
N GLY A 173 4.61 6.73 13.89
CA GLY A 173 4.99 6.48 15.29
C GLY A 173 3.89 6.91 16.26
N GLY A 174 4.26 7.05 17.53
CA GLY A 174 3.39 7.59 18.56
C GLY A 174 2.12 6.76 18.82
N ASN A 175 1.13 7.37 19.47
CA ASN A 175 -0.12 6.70 19.80
C ASN A 175 -1.08 6.67 18.59
N ARG A 176 -0.86 5.72 17.67
CA ARG A 176 -1.73 5.51 16.49
C ARG A 176 -3.20 5.26 16.85
N GLY A 177 -3.50 4.69 18.03
CA GLY A 177 -4.89 4.49 18.48
C GLY A 177 -5.66 5.80 18.69
N SER A 178 -4.96 6.91 18.99
CA SER A 178 -5.58 8.22 19.18
C SER A 178 -6.18 8.83 17.90
N ILE A 179 -5.81 8.30 16.72
CA ILE A 179 -6.34 8.77 15.44
C ILE A 179 -7.72 8.16 15.13
N HIS A 180 -8.14 7.09 15.81
CA HIS A 180 -9.43 6.43 15.55
C HIS A 180 -10.62 7.37 15.74
N LYS A 181 -10.54 8.31 16.70
CA LYS A 181 -11.54 9.38 16.83
C LYS A 181 -11.24 10.49 15.83
N GLY A 182 -12.17 10.73 14.89
CA GLY A 182 -11.94 11.66 13.77
C GLY A 182 -11.02 11.06 12.72
N PHE A 183 -11.10 9.74 12.52
CA PHE A 183 -10.21 8.96 11.67
C PHE A 183 -10.03 9.55 10.27
N ASP A 184 -11.11 9.95 9.62
CA ASP A 184 -11.07 10.42 8.23
C ASP A 184 -10.15 11.65 8.08
N GLN A 185 -10.40 12.72 8.84
CA GLN A 185 -9.57 13.93 8.77
C GLN A 185 -8.15 13.69 9.28
N LYS A 186 -8.00 13.00 10.42
CA LYS A 186 -6.67 12.77 11.01
C LYS A 186 -5.78 11.88 10.15
N LEU A 187 -6.34 10.86 9.51
CA LEU A 187 -5.58 10.04 8.57
C LEU A 187 -5.09 10.94 7.43
N ILE A 188 -5.99 11.72 6.82
CA ILE A 188 -5.65 12.55 5.67
C ILE A 188 -4.67 13.67 6.03
N ASP A 189 -4.75 14.25 7.23
CA ASP A 189 -3.74 15.18 7.76
C ASP A 189 -2.34 14.57 7.72
N ILE A 190 -2.20 13.34 8.22
CA ILE A 190 -0.90 12.69 8.36
C ILE A 190 -0.36 12.20 7.02
N VAL A 191 -1.20 11.62 6.16
CA VAL A 191 -0.72 10.99 4.91
C VAL A 191 -0.43 11.99 3.79
N THR A 192 -1.04 13.17 3.81
CA THR A 192 -0.86 14.23 2.80
C THR A 192 0.62 14.48 2.45
N PRO A 193 1.53 14.73 3.42
CA PRO A 193 2.94 14.98 3.10
C PRO A 193 3.77 13.73 2.75
N ILE A 194 3.19 12.53 2.88
CA ILE A 194 3.93 11.26 2.80
C ILE A 194 3.32 10.27 1.79
N LEU A 195 2.57 10.76 0.81
CA LEU A 195 1.98 9.92 -0.23
C LEU A 195 3.05 9.16 -1.03
N PRO A 196 2.80 7.90 -1.42
CA PRO A 196 3.72 7.09 -2.22
C PRO A 196 3.71 7.50 -3.69
N GLU A 197 4.77 7.18 -4.41
CA GLU A 197 4.82 7.35 -5.87
C GLU A 197 4.09 6.23 -6.62
N LEU A 198 3.96 5.05 -6.01
CA LEU A 198 3.24 3.91 -6.56
C LEU A 198 2.50 3.18 -5.44
N THR A 199 1.21 2.88 -5.66
CA THR A 199 0.45 1.96 -4.80
C THR A 199 0.10 0.71 -5.59
N ILE A 200 0.44 -0.46 -5.04
CA ILE A 200 0.07 -1.77 -5.56
C ILE A 200 -0.79 -2.45 -4.48
N LEU A 201 -2.09 -2.50 -4.71
CA LEU A 201 -3.05 -3.13 -3.82
C LEU A 201 -3.15 -4.62 -4.11
N ASP A 202 -2.70 -5.42 -3.14
CA ASP A 202 -2.92 -6.85 -3.09
C ASP A 202 -4.41 -7.14 -2.88
N ALA A 203 -5.04 -7.70 -3.89
CA ALA A 203 -6.39 -8.24 -3.84
C ALA A 203 -6.40 -9.72 -4.26
N HIS A 204 -5.30 -10.45 -4.04
CA HIS A 204 -5.21 -11.87 -4.35
C HIS A 204 -6.03 -12.68 -3.35
N ARG A 205 -5.74 -12.51 -2.05
CA ARG A 205 -6.40 -13.19 -0.94
C ARG A 205 -7.00 -12.16 0.00
N VAL A 206 -8.32 -12.02 -0.03
CA VAL A 206 -9.04 -10.93 0.61
C VAL A 206 -9.80 -11.44 1.84
N LEU A 207 -9.54 -10.86 3.02
CA LEU A 207 -10.34 -11.08 4.21
C LEU A 207 -11.65 -10.27 4.11
N LEU A 208 -12.78 -10.94 3.97
CA LEU A 208 -14.09 -10.31 3.69
C LEU A 208 -14.85 -9.89 4.95
N ARG A 209 -14.58 -10.51 6.10
CA ARG A 209 -15.31 -10.27 7.36
C ARG A 209 -14.36 -10.30 8.56
N ASN A 210 -14.82 -9.77 9.69
CA ASN A 210 -14.14 -9.87 10.99
C ASN A 210 -12.70 -9.32 11.03
N GLY A 211 -12.32 -8.49 10.04
CA GLY A 211 -11.08 -7.73 10.06
C GLY A 211 -11.05 -6.64 11.14
N PRO A 212 -9.87 -6.10 11.46
CA PRO A 212 -8.73 -6.03 10.55
C PRO A 212 -7.74 -7.20 10.60
N GLN A 213 -7.80 -8.02 11.65
CA GLN A 213 -6.92 -9.16 11.80
C GLN A 213 -7.56 -10.48 11.32
N GLY A 214 -8.88 -10.61 11.46
CA GLY A 214 -9.57 -11.87 11.22
C GLY A 214 -8.96 -13.02 12.04
N GLY A 215 -8.95 -14.20 11.44
CA GLY A 215 -8.33 -15.39 12.01
C GLY A 215 -8.95 -16.69 11.51
N ASN A 216 -10.22 -16.65 11.10
CA ASN A 216 -10.88 -17.78 10.44
C ASN A 216 -10.61 -17.73 8.92
N PRO A 217 -9.97 -18.76 8.33
CA PRO A 217 -9.83 -18.87 6.88
C PRO A 217 -11.15 -18.85 6.11
N ASP A 218 -12.28 -19.21 6.71
CA ASP A 218 -13.60 -19.16 6.06
C ASP A 218 -14.11 -17.73 5.79
N ASP A 219 -13.49 -16.73 6.44
CA ASP A 219 -13.74 -15.32 6.15
C ASP A 219 -12.89 -14.79 4.99
N VAL A 220 -12.01 -15.62 4.42
CA VAL A 220 -11.07 -15.25 3.36
C VAL A 220 -11.55 -15.77 2.02
N LYS A 221 -11.42 -14.94 0.98
CA LYS A 221 -11.72 -15.30 -0.40
C LYS A 221 -10.52 -15.06 -1.30
N ILE A 222 -10.22 -16.03 -2.14
CA ILE A 222 -9.27 -15.85 -3.25
C ILE A 222 -10.00 -15.09 -4.36
N MET A 223 -9.57 -13.86 -4.61
CA MET A 223 -10.09 -12.99 -5.66
C MET A 223 -9.12 -12.91 -6.86
N ASN A 224 -7.88 -13.37 -6.71
CA ASN A 224 -6.86 -13.39 -7.76
C ASN A 224 -6.80 -12.07 -8.53
N SER A 225 -6.70 -10.95 -7.81
CA SER A 225 -6.68 -9.62 -8.42
C SER A 225 -5.55 -8.77 -7.86
N LEU A 226 -5.10 -7.80 -8.64
CA LEU A 226 -4.12 -6.81 -8.23
C LEU A 226 -4.52 -5.46 -8.82
N ILE A 227 -4.50 -4.40 -8.03
CA ILE A 227 -4.74 -3.04 -8.53
C ILE A 227 -3.46 -2.25 -8.36
N ALA A 228 -3.00 -1.52 -9.36
CA ALA A 228 -1.85 -0.65 -9.24
C ALA A 228 -2.09 0.71 -9.89
N GLY A 229 -1.50 1.76 -9.32
CA GLY A 229 -1.63 3.10 -9.85
C GLY A 229 -0.80 4.14 -9.11
N PHE A 230 -0.74 5.34 -9.72
CA PHE A 230 0.00 6.49 -9.18
C PHE A 230 -0.88 7.37 -8.27
N ASP A 231 -2.19 7.35 -8.47
CA ASP A 231 -3.16 8.03 -7.62
C ASP A 231 -3.64 7.06 -6.52
N PRO A 232 -3.23 7.25 -5.25
CA PRO A 232 -3.61 6.35 -4.16
C PRO A 232 -5.12 6.42 -3.84
N VAL A 233 -5.80 7.53 -4.12
CA VAL A 233 -7.26 7.66 -3.94
C VAL A 233 -7.97 6.82 -5.00
N ALA A 234 -7.49 6.85 -6.25
CA ALA A 234 -8.07 6.06 -7.33
C ALA A 234 -7.85 4.55 -7.12
N VAL A 235 -6.67 4.15 -6.64
CA VAL A 235 -6.37 2.75 -6.26
C VAL A 235 -7.31 2.27 -5.14
N ASP A 236 -7.44 3.05 -4.07
CA ASP A 236 -8.33 2.71 -2.96
C ASP A 236 -9.80 2.73 -3.40
N ALA A 237 -10.21 3.66 -4.26
CA ALA A 237 -11.57 3.69 -4.78
C ALA A 237 -11.89 2.44 -5.61
N GLU A 238 -10.96 1.99 -6.45
CA GLU A 238 -11.13 0.74 -7.21
C GLU A 238 -11.11 -0.50 -6.32
N GLY A 239 -10.25 -0.52 -5.29
CA GLY A 239 -10.25 -1.56 -4.27
C GLY A 239 -11.58 -1.66 -3.52
N ALA A 240 -12.19 -0.52 -3.18
CA ALA A 240 -13.51 -0.46 -2.56
C ALA A 240 -14.59 -1.04 -3.50
N ARG A 241 -14.58 -0.65 -4.79
CA ARG A 241 -15.50 -1.21 -5.80
C ARG A 241 -15.34 -2.72 -5.93
N LEU A 242 -14.10 -3.21 -6.02
CA LEU A 242 -13.78 -4.63 -6.09
C LEU A 242 -14.29 -5.39 -4.86
N PHE A 243 -14.20 -4.77 -3.67
CA PHE A 243 -14.73 -5.31 -2.43
C PHE A 243 -16.27 -5.27 -2.33
N GLY A 244 -16.95 -4.59 -3.25
CA GLY A 244 -18.41 -4.40 -3.21
C GLY A 244 -18.86 -3.28 -2.28
N ARG A 245 -18.01 -2.25 -2.07
CA ARG A 245 -18.36 -1.02 -1.35
C ARG A 245 -18.37 0.18 -2.27
N ASN A 246 -19.24 1.14 -1.97
CA ASN A 246 -19.23 2.44 -2.62
C ASN A 246 -18.04 3.27 -2.08
N PRO A 247 -17.06 3.66 -2.91
CA PRO A 247 -15.91 4.42 -2.44
C PRO A 247 -16.29 5.79 -1.85
N ARG A 248 -17.43 6.37 -2.26
CA ARG A 248 -17.92 7.66 -1.74
C ARG A 248 -18.43 7.57 -0.29
N GLU A 249 -18.73 6.36 0.19
CA GLU A 249 -19.16 6.12 1.58
C GLU A 249 -17.99 5.92 2.54
N LEU A 250 -16.76 5.80 2.03
CA LEU A 250 -15.56 5.73 2.84
C LEU A 250 -15.09 7.16 3.16
N GLY A 251 -15.35 7.61 4.39
CA GLY A 251 -15.12 9.00 4.81
C GLY A 251 -13.70 9.50 4.52
N TYR A 252 -12.67 8.69 4.77
CA TYR A 252 -11.29 9.06 4.47
C TYR A 252 -11.00 9.23 2.96
N LEU A 253 -11.69 8.51 2.07
CA LEU A 253 -11.55 8.71 0.62
C LEU A 253 -12.24 9.96 0.15
N ALA A 254 -13.46 10.21 0.64
CA ALA A 254 -14.17 11.46 0.36
C ALA A 254 -13.36 12.67 0.84
N GLU A 255 -12.74 12.59 2.02
CA GLU A 255 -11.85 13.62 2.55
C GLU A 255 -10.58 13.79 1.72
N ALA A 256 -9.96 12.70 1.27
CA ALA A 256 -8.77 12.75 0.40
C ALA A 256 -9.06 13.43 -0.96
N GLU A 257 -10.18 13.08 -1.60
CA GLU A 257 -10.64 13.71 -2.84
C GLU A 257 -10.96 15.20 -2.62
N ARG A 258 -11.68 15.54 -1.53
CA ARG A 258 -12.00 16.93 -1.16
C ARG A 258 -10.74 17.79 -1.00
N ARG A 259 -9.65 17.20 -0.53
CA ARG A 259 -8.34 17.85 -0.34
C ARG A 259 -7.44 17.80 -1.57
N GLY A 260 -7.91 17.22 -2.68
CA GLY A 260 -7.18 17.17 -3.94
C GLY A 260 -6.00 16.20 -3.95
N LEU A 261 -6.01 15.18 -3.08
CA LEU A 261 -4.95 14.16 -3.04
C LEU A 261 -5.05 13.12 -4.17
N GLY A 262 -6.18 13.11 -4.87
CA GLY A 262 -6.52 12.18 -5.94
C GLY A 262 -8.00 12.22 -6.26
N LYS A 263 -8.47 11.30 -7.11
CA LYS A 263 -9.88 11.20 -7.53
C LYS A 263 -10.47 9.83 -7.24
N ILE A 264 -11.72 9.81 -6.82
CA ILE A 264 -12.49 8.57 -6.64
C ILE A 264 -12.87 7.97 -7.99
N GLU A 265 -13.18 8.82 -8.98
CA GLU A 265 -13.55 8.37 -10.32
C GLU A 265 -12.38 7.73 -11.05
N ARG A 266 -12.69 6.71 -11.88
CA ARG A 266 -11.69 6.06 -12.72
C ARG A 266 -11.10 7.09 -13.69
N PRO A 267 -9.77 7.16 -13.86
CA PRO A 267 -9.17 8.02 -14.86
C PRO A 267 -9.51 7.50 -16.28
N GLU A 268 -9.47 8.37 -17.28
CA GLU A 268 -9.72 8.00 -18.68
C GLU A 268 -8.80 6.86 -19.18
N GLY A 269 -7.57 6.79 -18.66
CA GLY A 269 -6.59 5.74 -18.96
C GLY A 269 -6.70 4.47 -18.11
N PHE A 270 -7.80 4.25 -17.39
CA PHE A 270 -8.01 3.02 -16.61
C PHE A 270 -7.98 1.78 -17.52
N LYS A 271 -7.24 0.74 -17.11
CA LYS A 271 -7.22 -0.56 -17.81
C LYS A 271 -7.63 -1.70 -16.88
N GLU A 272 -8.46 -2.59 -17.38
CA GLU A 272 -8.75 -3.88 -16.75
C GLU A 272 -8.19 -4.99 -17.66
N ILE A 273 -7.33 -5.85 -17.13
CA ILE A 273 -6.62 -6.90 -17.87
C ILE A 273 -6.82 -8.24 -17.17
N THR A 274 -7.21 -9.26 -17.92
CA THR A 274 -7.37 -10.63 -17.41
C THR A 274 -6.27 -11.52 -17.97
N LEU A 275 -5.53 -12.17 -17.07
CA LEU A 275 -4.55 -13.22 -17.37
C LEU A 275 -5.27 -14.58 -17.37
N GLY A 276 -5.02 -15.37 -18.42
CA GLY A 276 -5.63 -16.69 -18.64
C GLY A 276 -4.87 -17.83 -18.00
#